data_AF-A0A5E8CQT6-F1
#
_entry.id   AF-A0A5E8CQT6-F1
#
_cell.length_a   1.000
_cell.length_b   1.000
_cell.length_c   1.000
_cell.angle_alpha   90.00
_cell.angle_beta   90.00
_cell.angle_gamma   90.00
#
_symmetry.space_group_name_H-M   'P 1'
#
loop_
_entity.id
_entity.type
_entity.pdbx_description
1 polymer ?
#
loop_
_entity_poly.entity_id
_entity_poly.type
_entity_poly.pdbx_seq_one_letter_code
_entity_poly.pdbx_strand_id
1 'polypeptide(L)'
;MKEKTRTVLFWFILIQPFLDLYWFYNGKLADVLPFTLPTIIRILAVFVIFCMFFSQKQNWQKLGQEKWLIVYLALLIVYSILHLIHVRHFNSVNPNDYNYSIVSEIFYLIRMVLPLLVIFFTKELEFTREQFRHVIEGISGLFSFTIVISNLFVISLRSYETGFISANIFEWFVNPNIGYSHMASKGFFNFANMVSAVLFMLVPLMLYFMFSHFNWKTITLNVVQALAMIELGTKVALIGLIGGIIAGILLYVFHLYIVKDVKKNGKAIVVALLMEAGTLAIIPFGPAIQRYNYEKYLAQQSDNSLTQAKEELAEGLKKYPSGQKRKEFLTNFIGEHYQDYALNKKFVTKSYPYKYDPEFWLKIMNEPGTSRMQNRHVEKAMLDQVIKTNNNKLDKVFGISYTRETNIFNLERDFTSQVYSLGWVGMLLFIGPYVVIMLYALIKWLINKQLRTYLISSMLLSIAFMLLAAFLSGNVMDFLTASFILAFVEGGMLGEIKKED
;
A
#
# COMPACT_ATOMS: atom_id res chain seq x y z
N MET A 1 -8.94 -23.63 -24.24
CA MET A 1 -8.88 -23.37 -22.78
C MET A 1 -8.09 -22.10 -22.45
N LYS A 2 -6.90 -21.87 -23.05
CA LYS A 2 -6.09 -20.64 -22.87
C LYS A 2 -6.91 -19.32 -22.95
N GLU A 3 -7.73 -19.14 -23.98
CA GLU A 3 -8.54 -17.91 -24.13
C GLU A 3 -9.57 -17.73 -23.02
N LYS A 4 -10.25 -18.81 -22.60
CA LYS A 4 -11.20 -18.77 -21.48
C LYS A 4 -10.49 -18.37 -20.18
N THR A 5 -9.33 -18.96 -19.90
CA THR A 5 -8.51 -18.61 -18.72
C THR A 5 -8.08 -17.14 -18.76
N ARG A 6 -7.67 -16.65 -19.94
CA ARG A 6 -7.34 -15.23 -20.16
C ARG A 6 -8.53 -14.31 -19.87
N THR A 7 -9.73 -14.66 -20.35
CA THR A 7 -10.95 -13.90 -20.07
C THR A 7 -11.32 -13.89 -18.58
N VAL A 8 -11.16 -15.02 -17.88
CA VAL A 8 -11.40 -15.08 -16.43
C VAL A 8 -10.40 -14.19 -15.68
N LEU A 9 -9.11 -14.24 -16.04
CA LEU A 9 -8.10 -13.37 -15.45
C LEU A 9 -8.36 -11.89 -15.75
N PHE A 10 -8.78 -11.55 -16.97
CA PHE A 10 -9.18 -10.18 -17.35
C PHE A 10 -10.25 -9.62 -16.40
N TRP A 11 -11.34 -10.36 -16.20
CA TRP A 11 -12.43 -9.92 -15.30
C TRP A 11 -12.03 -9.96 -13.83
N PHE A 12 -11.19 -10.93 -13.43
CA PHE A 12 -10.65 -10.99 -12.08
C PHE A 12 -9.83 -9.74 -11.73
N ILE A 13 -9.05 -9.21 -12.66
CA ILE A 13 -8.29 -7.98 -12.42
C ILE A 13 -9.22 -6.75 -12.42
N LEU A 14 -10.21 -6.70 -13.31
CA LEU A 14 -11.19 -5.60 -13.35
C LEU A 14 -12.10 -5.51 -12.11
N ILE A 15 -12.40 -6.62 -11.42
CA ILE A 15 -13.26 -6.61 -10.25
C ILE A 15 -12.53 -6.14 -8.97
N GLN A 16 -11.20 -6.00 -8.98
CA GLN A 16 -10.43 -5.65 -7.78
C GLN A 16 -10.92 -4.39 -7.05
N PRO A 17 -11.30 -3.28 -7.71
CA PRO A 17 -11.86 -2.12 -7.02
C PRO A 17 -13.13 -2.44 -6.22
N PHE A 18 -14.03 -3.29 -6.75
CA PHE A 18 -15.23 -3.71 -6.05
C PHE A 18 -14.93 -4.56 -4.82
N LEU A 19 -13.90 -5.41 -4.92
CA LEU A 19 -13.44 -6.23 -3.80
C LEU A 19 -12.75 -5.40 -2.70
N ASP A 20 -12.54 -4.10 -2.91
CA ASP A 20 -11.96 -3.17 -1.93
C ASP A 20 -13.00 -2.25 -1.26
N LEU A 21 -14.29 -2.44 -1.55
CA LEU A 21 -15.34 -1.61 -0.97
C LEU A 21 -15.39 -1.75 0.56
N TYR A 22 -15.53 -0.61 1.23
CA TYR A 22 -15.49 -0.45 2.70
C TYR A 22 -16.38 -1.45 3.45
N TRP A 23 -17.57 -1.72 2.93
CA TRP A 23 -18.56 -2.58 3.59
C TRP A 23 -18.16 -4.05 3.66
N PHE A 24 -17.24 -4.51 2.81
CA PHE A 24 -16.72 -5.88 2.92
C PHE A 24 -15.71 -6.06 4.07
N TYR A 25 -15.23 -4.95 4.63
CA TYR A 25 -14.22 -4.92 5.67
C TYR A 25 -14.73 -4.35 6.99
N ASN A 26 -15.94 -3.77 7.00
CA ASN A 26 -16.51 -3.12 8.17
C ASN A 26 -18.00 -3.46 8.33
N GLY A 27 -18.44 -3.66 9.57
CA GLY A 27 -19.83 -3.98 9.91
C GLY A 27 -20.18 -5.44 9.69
N LYS A 28 -21.49 -5.75 9.62
CA LYS A 28 -22.00 -7.13 9.64
C LYS A 28 -21.37 -8.08 8.62
N LEU A 29 -21.02 -7.58 7.43
CA LEU A 29 -20.41 -8.37 6.36
C LEU A 29 -18.97 -8.80 6.67
N ALA A 30 -18.26 -8.05 7.52
CA ALA A 30 -16.91 -8.40 7.97
C ALA A 30 -16.92 -9.54 8.99
N ASP A 31 -18.03 -9.69 9.74
CA ASP A 31 -18.16 -10.64 10.84
C ASP A 31 -18.84 -11.97 10.43
N VAL A 32 -19.28 -12.11 9.17
CA VAL A 32 -19.99 -13.32 8.69
C VAL A 32 -19.09 -14.54 8.70
N LEU A 33 -17.80 -14.35 8.40
CA LEU A 33 -16.81 -15.42 8.26
C LEU A 33 -15.53 -15.08 9.02
N PRO A 34 -14.70 -16.08 9.36
CA PRO A 34 -13.40 -15.84 10.00
C PRO A 34 -12.44 -14.97 9.17
N PHE A 35 -12.71 -14.84 7.86
CA PHE A 35 -11.97 -14.03 6.91
C PHE A 35 -12.93 -13.14 6.12
N THR A 36 -12.42 -11.99 5.68
CA THR A 36 -13.22 -11.08 4.85
C THR A 36 -13.61 -11.74 3.53
N LEU A 37 -14.85 -11.53 3.11
CA LEU A 37 -15.41 -12.12 1.89
C LEU A 37 -14.53 -11.86 0.64
N PRO A 38 -13.96 -10.65 0.42
CA PRO A 38 -13.04 -10.42 -0.69
C PRO A 38 -11.81 -11.31 -0.71
N THR A 39 -11.27 -11.66 0.46
CA THR A 39 -10.09 -12.51 0.57
C THR A 39 -10.39 -13.92 0.07
N ILE A 40 -11.55 -14.46 0.46
CA ILE A 40 -12.03 -15.77 0.03
C ILE A 40 -12.28 -15.77 -1.49
N ILE A 41 -12.97 -14.75 -2.01
CA ILE A 41 -13.22 -14.60 -3.45
C ILE A 41 -11.89 -14.59 -4.23
N ARG A 42 -10.88 -13.87 -3.75
CA ARG A 42 -9.56 -13.79 -4.40
C ARG A 42 -8.84 -15.14 -4.41
N ILE A 43 -8.82 -15.85 -3.28
CA ILE A 43 -8.23 -17.19 -3.20
C ILE A 43 -8.92 -18.14 -4.18
N LEU A 44 -10.26 -18.20 -4.15
CA LEU A 44 -11.05 -19.07 -5.02
C LEU A 44 -10.86 -18.71 -6.50
N ALA A 45 -10.86 -17.43 -6.85
CA ALA A 45 -10.69 -17.00 -8.24
C ALA A 45 -9.30 -17.39 -8.78
N VAL A 46 -8.22 -17.15 -8.01
CA VAL A 46 -6.86 -17.55 -8.41
C VAL A 46 -6.75 -19.07 -8.48
N PHE A 47 -7.39 -19.81 -7.58
CA PHE A 47 -7.45 -21.27 -7.64
C PHE A 47 -8.17 -21.77 -8.91
N VAL A 48 -9.31 -21.17 -9.28
CA VAL A 48 -10.01 -21.50 -10.54
C VAL A 48 -9.12 -21.20 -11.75
N ILE A 49 -8.44 -20.06 -11.79
CA ILE A 49 -7.50 -19.71 -12.86
C ILE A 49 -6.37 -20.75 -12.92
N PHE A 50 -5.82 -21.16 -11.78
CA PHE A 50 -4.80 -22.20 -11.68
C PHE A 50 -5.31 -23.53 -12.28
N CYS A 51 -6.48 -24.01 -11.86
CA CYS A 51 -7.07 -25.25 -12.38
C CYS A 51 -7.33 -25.17 -13.89
N MET A 52 -7.87 -24.05 -14.39
CA MET A 52 -8.12 -23.85 -15.82
C MET A 52 -6.84 -23.74 -16.64
N PHE A 53 -5.80 -23.12 -16.09
CA PHE A 53 -4.50 -23.03 -16.74
C PHE A 53 -3.86 -24.42 -16.85
N PHE A 54 -3.78 -25.15 -15.74
CA PHE A 54 -3.16 -26.47 -15.68
C PHE A 54 -4.07 -27.62 -16.17
N SER A 55 -5.31 -27.37 -16.59
CA SER A 55 -6.12 -28.39 -17.27
C SER A 55 -5.53 -28.80 -18.63
N GLN A 56 -4.58 -28.04 -19.16
CA GLN A 56 -3.89 -28.31 -20.43
C GLN A 56 -2.53 -28.95 -20.15
N LYS A 57 -2.29 -30.16 -20.66
CA LYS A 57 -1.02 -30.91 -20.47
C LYS A 57 0.21 -30.11 -20.89
N GLN A 58 0.12 -29.31 -21.95
CA GLN A 58 1.22 -28.45 -22.41
C GLN A 58 1.68 -27.46 -21.33
N ASN A 59 0.78 -26.97 -20.48
CA ASN A 59 1.13 -26.00 -19.44
C ASN A 59 1.90 -26.66 -18.28
N TRP A 60 1.64 -27.94 -17.99
CA TRP A 60 2.48 -28.74 -17.08
C TRP A 60 3.89 -28.96 -17.66
N GLN A 61 3.99 -29.24 -18.96
CA GLN A 61 5.28 -29.41 -19.64
C GLN A 61 6.09 -28.11 -19.62
N LYS A 62 5.44 -26.96 -19.85
CA LYS A 62 6.07 -25.64 -19.74
C LYS A 62 6.65 -25.39 -18.35
N LEU A 63 5.85 -25.63 -17.30
CA LEU A 63 6.32 -25.49 -15.92
C LEU A 63 7.52 -26.41 -15.64
N GLY A 64 7.50 -27.64 -16.17
CA GLY A 64 8.62 -28.59 -16.08
C GLY A 64 9.92 -28.14 -16.76
N GLN A 65 9.82 -27.27 -17.79
CA GLN A 65 10.99 -26.70 -18.47
C GLN A 65 11.58 -25.51 -17.69
N GLU A 66 10.76 -24.73 -16.99
CA GLU A 66 11.20 -23.61 -16.15
C GLU A 66 11.72 -24.10 -14.78
N LYS A 67 12.83 -24.86 -14.77
CA LYS A 67 13.40 -25.47 -13.54
C LYS A 67 13.63 -24.48 -12.40
N TRP A 68 13.98 -23.23 -12.70
CA TRP A 68 14.18 -22.18 -11.71
C TRP A 68 12.89 -21.85 -10.93
N LEU A 69 11.73 -21.89 -11.60
CA LEU A 69 10.43 -21.62 -11.00
C LEU A 69 10.05 -22.74 -10.02
N ILE A 70 10.38 -23.99 -10.34
CA ILE A 70 10.20 -25.13 -9.44
C ILE A 70 11.06 -24.98 -8.18
N VAL A 71 12.33 -24.59 -8.34
CA VAL A 71 13.23 -24.32 -7.21
C VAL A 71 12.68 -23.18 -6.34
N TYR A 72 12.22 -22.10 -6.96
CA TYR A 72 11.62 -20.97 -6.25
C TYR A 72 10.35 -21.37 -5.47
N LEU A 73 9.45 -22.16 -6.06
CA LEU A 73 8.27 -22.70 -5.39
C LEU A 73 8.65 -23.61 -4.20
N ALA A 74 9.67 -24.45 -4.35
CA ALA A 74 10.18 -25.27 -3.26
C ALA A 74 10.75 -24.41 -2.12
N LEU A 75 11.48 -23.34 -2.44
CA LEU A 75 12.00 -22.39 -1.45
C LEU A 75 10.87 -21.68 -0.69
N LEU A 76 9.78 -21.29 -1.37
CA LEU A 76 8.61 -20.71 -0.72
C LEU A 76 7.98 -21.66 0.30
N ILE A 77 7.84 -22.95 -0.05
CA ILE A 77 7.29 -23.97 0.85
C ILE A 77 8.20 -24.19 2.06
N VAL A 78 9.50 -24.40 1.81
CA VAL A 78 10.49 -24.62 2.88
C VAL A 78 10.55 -23.43 3.83
N TYR A 79 10.63 -22.21 3.28
CA TYR A 79 10.60 -21.00 4.10
C TYR A 79 9.32 -20.91 4.92
N SER A 80 8.14 -21.16 4.32
CA SER A 80 6.85 -21.08 5.00
C SER A 80 6.78 -22.03 6.20
N ILE A 81 7.28 -23.26 6.06
CA ILE A 81 7.34 -24.23 7.15
C ILE A 81 8.28 -23.75 8.26
N LEU A 82 9.49 -23.31 7.91
CA LEU A 82 10.48 -22.83 8.88
C LEU A 82 9.99 -21.58 9.62
N HIS A 83 9.35 -20.66 8.91
CA HIS A 83 8.71 -19.47 9.48
C HIS A 83 7.66 -19.85 10.51
N LEU A 84 6.72 -20.74 10.17
CA LEU A 84 5.66 -21.18 11.09
C LEU A 84 6.19 -21.90 12.33
N ILE A 85 7.27 -22.69 12.19
CA ILE A 85 7.95 -23.32 13.33
C ILE A 85 8.58 -22.26 14.23
N HIS A 86 9.30 -21.30 13.64
CA HIS A 86 10.00 -20.23 14.38
C HIS A 86 9.02 -19.36 15.17
N VAL A 87 7.99 -18.82 14.51
CA VAL A 87 7.06 -17.86 15.12
C VAL A 87 6.14 -18.49 16.16
N ARG A 88 6.07 -19.82 16.25
CA ARG A 88 5.32 -20.52 17.31
C ARG A 88 6.01 -20.42 18.68
N HIS A 89 7.32 -20.22 18.71
CA HIS A 89 8.13 -20.15 19.93
C HIS A 89 8.55 -18.71 20.23
N PHE A 90 7.57 -17.87 20.52
CA PHE A 90 7.75 -16.44 20.79
C PHE A 90 7.58 -16.12 22.28
N ASN A 91 8.49 -15.31 22.83
CA ASN A 91 8.41 -14.81 24.19
C ASN A 91 7.86 -13.38 24.18
N SER A 92 6.73 -13.17 24.85
CA SER A 92 5.98 -11.92 24.85
C SER A 92 5.77 -11.39 26.27
N VAL A 93 5.84 -10.06 26.42
CA VAL A 93 5.37 -9.37 27.64
C VAL A 93 3.85 -9.32 27.74
N ASN A 94 3.14 -9.45 26.60
CA ASN A 94 1.69 -9.49 26.57
C ASN A 94 1.22 -10.95 26.75
N PRO A 95 0.38 -11.24 27.76
CA PRO A 95 -0.04 -12.61 28.08
C PRO A 95 -0.79 -13.30 26.92
N ASN A 96 -1.40 -12.54 26.01
CA ASN A 96 -2.10 -13.09 24.84
C ASN A 96 -1.18 -13.26 23.63
N ASP A 97 0.13 -13.08 23.78
CA ASP A 97 1.12 -13.19 22.70
C ASP A 97 0.75 -12.36 21.45
N TYR A 98 0.24 -11.15 21.71
CA TYR A 98 -0.29 -10.23 20.68
C TYR A 98 -1.35 -10.86 19.76
N ASN A 99 -2.15 -11.79 20.28
CA ASN A 99 -3.19 -12.54 19.58
C ASN A 99 -2.67 -13.31 18.35
N TYR A 100 -1.47 -13.91 18.47
CA TYR A 100 -0.93 -14.80 17.45
C TYR A 100 -1.91 -15.93 17.07
N SER A 101 -2.03 -16.19 15.77
CA SER A 101 -2.87 -17.26 15.23
C SER A 101 -2.16 -17.96 14.08
N ILE A 102 -1.84 -19.24 14.26
CA ILE A 102 -1.19 -20.06 13.22
C ILE A 102 -2.04 -20.16 11.96
N VAL A 103 -3.37 -20.22 12.11
CA VAL A 103 -4.30 -20.27 10.98
C VAL A 103 -4.20 -18.96 10.21
N SER A 104 -4.27 -17.82 10.90
CA SER A 104 -4.17 -16.50 10.28
C SER A 104 -2.80 -16.29 9.60
N GLU A 105 -1.72 -16.84 10.16
CA GLU A 105 -0.39 -16.78 9.54
C GLU A 105 -0.30 -17.64 8.26
N ILE A 106 -0.86 -18.86 8.26
CA ILE A 106 -0.95 -19.68 7.05
C ILE A 106 -1.73 -18.95 5.95
N PHE A 107 -2.87 -18.34 6.31
CA PHE A 107 -3.66 -17.55 5.37
C PHE A 107 -2.91 -16.34 4.84
N TYR A 108 -2.09 -15.69 5.68
CA TYR A 108 -1.22 -14.61 5.25
C TYR A 108 -0.18 -15.08 4.23
N LEU A 109 0.51 -16.20 4.49
CA LEU A 109 1.47 -16.75 3.54
C LEU A 109 0.80 -17.12 2.20
N ILE A 110 -0.39 -17.73 2.24
CA ILE A 110 -1.19 -18.01 1.02
C ILE A 110 -1.49 -16.70 0.29
N ARG A 111 -1.93 -15.65 1.01
CA ARG A 111 -2.23 -14.33 0.45
C ARG A 111 -1.04 -13.76 -0.32
N MET A 112 0.17 -13.89 0.22
CA MET A 112 1.39 -13.39 -0.41
C MET A 112 1.79 -14.14 -1.68
N VAL A 113 1.39 -15.42 -1.82
CA VAL A 113 1.63 -16.21 -3.04
C VAL A 113 0.71 -15.82 -4.19
N LEU A 114 -0.54 -15.41 -3.91
CA LEU A 114 -1.55 -15.23 -4.97
C LEU A 114 -1.12 -14.27 -6.08
N PRO A 115 -0.57 -13.07 -5.82
CA PRO A 115 -0.19 -12.17 -6.89
C PRO A 115 1.00 -12.69 -7.69
N LEU A 116 1.91 -13.47 -7.08
CA LEU A 116 3.02 -14.11 -7.79
C LEU A 116 2.51 -15.10 -8.86
N LEU A 117 1.43 -15.83 -8.56
CA LEU A 117 0.74 -16.65 -9.55
C LEU A 117 0.13 -15.80 -10.67
N VAL A 118 -0.43 -14.63 -10.34
CA VAL A 118 -0.98 -13.70 -11.34
C VAL A 118 0.09 -13.15 -12.28
N ILE A 119 1.31 -12.87 -11.80
CA ILE A 119 2.44 -12.50 -12.66
C ILE A 119 2.68 -13.61 -13.70
N PHE A 120 2.82 -14.85 -13.23
CA PHE A 120 3.07 -16.01 -14.08
C PHE A 120 1.95 -16.23 -15.11
N PHE A 121 0.69 -16.21 -14.67
CA PHE A 121 -0.45 -16.40 -15.56
C PHE A 121 -0.57 -15.27 -16.58
N THR A 122 -0.35 -14.02 -16.19
CA THR A 122 -0.44 -12.89 -17.11
C THR A 122 0.63 -12.98 -18.19
N LYS A 123 1.87 -13.34 -17.83
CA LYS A 123 2.97 -13.61 -18.78
C LYS A 123 2.59 -14.71 -19.78
N GLU A 124 2.09 -15.85 -19.31
CA GLU A 124 1.87 -17.04 -20.16
C GLU A 124 0.56 -17.01 -20.95
N LEU A 125 -0.44 -16.23 -20.52
CA LEU A 125 -1.71 -16.10 -21.22
C LEU A 125 -1.67 -15.13 -22.41
N GLU A 126 -0.56 -14.39 -22.57
CA GLU A 126 -0.28 -13.51 -23.71
C GLU A 126 -1.46 -12.54 -23.99
N PHE A 127 -1.65 -11.59 -23.07
CA PHE A 127 -2.61 -10.51 -23.28
C PHE A 127 -2.21 -9.67 -24.50
N THR A 128 -3.20 -9.28 -25.31
CA THR A 128 -2.97 -8.29 -26.37
C THR A 128 -2.83 -6.89 -25.75
N ARG A 129 -2.16 -5.98 -26.46
CA ARG A 129 -2.02 -4.58 -26.01
C ARG A 129 -3.38 -3.90 -25.80
N GLU A 130 -4.39 -4.24 -26.60
CA GLU A 130 -5.75 -3.74 -26.41
C GLU A 130 -6.42 -4.29 -25.14
N GLN A 131 -6.30 -5.60 -24.88
CA GLN A 131 -6.83 -6.19 -23.66
C GLN A 131 -6.16 -5.59 -22.43
N PHE A 132 -4.83 -5.41 -22.47
CA PHE A 132 -4.09 -4.73 -21.43
C PHE A 132 -4.60 -3.30 -21.22
N ARG A 133 -4.76 -2.52 -22.30
CA ARG A 133 -5.34 -1.15 -22.24
C ARG A 133 -6.71 -1.16 -21.57
N HIS A 134 -7.62 -2.04 -21.96
CA HIS A 134 -8.97 -2.07 -21.40
C HIS A 134 -8.99 -2.41 -19.90
N VAL A 135 -8.10 -3.30 -19.44
CA VAL A 135 -7.97 -3.56 -18.00
C VAL A 135 -7.51 -2.31 -17.25
N ILE A 136 -6.46 -1.64 -17.74
CA ILE A 136 -5.90 -0.45 -17.09
C ILE A 136 -6.88 0.73 -17.10
N GLU A 137 -7.50 1.04 -18.26
CA GLU A 137 -8.54 2.06 -18.35
C GLU A 137 -9.75 1.74 -17.47
N GLY A 138 -10.14 0.47 -17.39
CA GLY A 138 -11.24 0.01 -16.55
C GLY A 138 -10.96 0.20 -15.06
N ILE A 139 -9.77 -0.18 -14.59
CA ILE A 139 -9.35 0.04 -13.20
C ILE A 139 -9.30 1.53 -12.89
N SER A 140 -8.63 2.32 -13.75
CA SER A 140 -8.54 3.77 -13.59
C SER A 140 -9.93 4.40 -13.47
N GLY A 141 -10.85 4.03 -14.37
CA GLY A 141 -12.23 4.52 -14.34
C GLY A 141 -12.99 4.09 -13.09
N LEU A 142 -12.93 2.81 -12.71
CA LEU A 142 -13.65 2.29 -11.56
C LEU A 142 -13.23 2.97 -10.25
N PHE A 143 -11.94 3.19 -10.02
CA PHE A 143 -11.49 3.96 -8.85
C PHE A 143 -11.89 5.43 -8.96
N SER A 144 -11.51 6.08 -10.07
CA SER A 144 -11.57 7.53 -10.15
C SER A 144 -12.99 8.07 -10.25
N PHE A 145 -13.86 7.44 -11.06
CA PHE A 145 -15.26 7.85 -11.14
C PHE A 145 -15.99 7.58 -9.83
N THR A 146 -15.70 6.48 -9.13
CA THR A 146 -16.32 6.21 -7.82
C THR A 146 -15.98 7.32 -6.83
N ILE A 147 -14.72 7.76 -6.77
CA ILE A 147 -14.28 8.85 -5.89
C ILE A 147 -14.98 10.16 -6.27
N VAL A 148 -14.79 10.62 -7.51
CA VAL A 148 -15.28 11.93 -7.96
C VAL A 148 -16.80 12.01 -7.90
N ILE A 149 -17.53 11.01 -8.40
CA ILE A 149 -19.00 11.05 -8.40
C ILE A 149 -19.52 11.03 -6.97
N SER A 150 -19.01 10.15 -6.10
CA SER A 150 -19.48 10.10 -4.71
C SER A 150 -19.10 11.36 -3.92
N ASN A 151 -17.98 12.02 -4.25
CA ASN A 151 -17.59 13.31 -3.69
C ASN A 151 -18.60 14.40 -4.05
N LEU A 152 -18.95 14.52 -5.34
CA LEU A 152 -19.92 15.50 -5.84
C LEU A 152 -21.26 15.41 -5.11
N PHE A 153 -21.72 14.19 -4.82
CA PHE A 153 -22.96 13.93 -4.10
C PHE A 153 -22.81 13.91 -2.57
N VAL A 154 -21.61 14.17 -2.02
CA VAL A 154 -21.35 14.17 -0.57
C VAL A 154 -21.64 12.80 0.09
N ILE A 155 -21.59 11.73 -0.69
CA ILE A 155 -21.78 10.34 -0.22
C ILE A 155 -20.47 9.56 -0.19
N SER A 156 -19.33 10.20 -0.52
CA SER A 156 -18.02 9.57 -0.34
C SER A 156 -17.70 9.38 1.15
N LEU A 157 -17.02 8.29 1.46
CA LEU A 157 -16.40 8.09 2.77
C LEU A 157 -15.19 9.03 2.95
N ARG A 158 -14.93 9.41 4.20
CA ARG A 158 -13.76 10.19 4.59
C ARG A 158 -12.46 9.38 4.47
N SER A 159 -11.38 10.03 4.05
CA SER A 159 -10.06 9.37 3.95
C SER A 159 -9.42 9.06 5.31
N TYR A 160 -9.64 9.91 6.32
CA TYR A 160 -8.92 9.86 7.60
C TYR A 160 -9.77 9.48 8.81
N GLU A 161 -11.09 9.54 8.67
CA GLU A 161 -12.05 9.31 9.75
C GLU A 161 -13.14 8.34 9.29
N THR A 162 -14.06 8.02 10.19
CA THR A 162 -15.25 7.24 9.88
C THR A 162 -16.37 8.15 9.38
N GLY A 163 -17.28 7.56 8.58
CA GLY A 163 -18.44 8.27 8.04
C GLY A 163 -18.19 8.98 6.70
N PHE A 164 -19.20 9.72 6.27
CA PHE A 164 -19.23 10.43 4.99
C PHE A 164 -18.59 11.81 5.10
N ILE A 165 -18.04 12.29 3.98
CA ILE A 165 -17.58 13.68 3.85
C ILE A 165 -18.75 14.64 4.12
N SER A 166 -18.43 15.86 4.52
CA SER A 166 -19.44 16.89 4.82
C SER A 166 -19.53 17.98 3.75
N ALA A 167 -18.61 17.97 2.80
CA ALA A 167 -18.50 18.95 1.74
C ALA A 167 -17.87 18.33 0.50
N ASN A 168 -18.35 18.74 -0.68
CA ASN A 168 -17.78 18.34 -1.97
C ASN A 168 -16.62 19.26 -2.39
N ILE A 169 -16.03 18.98 -3.54
CA ILE A 169 -14.92 19.74 -4.12
C ILE A 169 -15.17 21.25 -4.29
N PHE A 170 -16.42 21.69 -4.49
CA PHE A 170 -16.72 23.12 -4.70
C PHE A 170 -16.64 23.92 -3.41
N GLU A 171 -17.03 23.30 -2.28
CA GLU A 171 -16.97 23.92 -0.94
C GLU A 171 -15.54 24.28 -0.54
N TRP A 172 -14.53 23.62 -1.09
CA TRP A 172 -13.11 23.87 -0.80
C TRP A 172 -12.69 25.31 -1.12
N PHE A 173 -13.34 25.93 -2.11
CA PHE A 173 -13.00 27.28 -2.58
C PHE A 173 -13.76 28.38 -1.84
N VAL A 174 -14.85 28.04 -1.15
CA VAL A 174 -15.79 29.03 -0.58
C VAL A 174 -15.88 28.96 0.95
N ASN A 175 -15.55 27.82 1.56
CA ASN A 175 -15.75 27.60 2.99
C ASN A 175 -14.43 27.28 3.72
N PRO A 176 -13.76 28.27 4.32
CA PRO A 176 -12.49 28.06 5.00
C PRO A 176 -12.62 27.32 6.35
N ASN A 177 -13.84 27.11 6.86
CA ASN A 177 -14.08 26.55 8.18
C ASN A 177 -14.22 25.01 8.18
N ILE A 178 -14.17 24.36 7.02
CA ILE A 178 -14.30 22.91 6.93
C ILE A 178 -12.92 22.29 7.16
N GLY A 179 -12.81 21.41 8.15
CA GLY A 179 -11.57 20.67 8.41
C GLY A 179 -11.23 19.69 7.28
N TYR A 180 -9.94 19.50 7.01
CA TYR A 180 -9.45 18.63 5.92
C TYR A 180 -10.04 17.21 5.95
N SER A 181 -10.31 16.64 7.14
CA SER A 181 -10.84 15.27 7.29
C SER A 181 -12.28 15.14 6.80
N HIS A 182 -13.02 16.24 6.76
CA HIS A 182 -14.39 16.31 6.24
C HIS A 182 -14.46 16.53 4.72
N MET A 183 -13.33 16.83 4.08
CA MET A 183 -13.21 17.09 2.64
C MET A 183 -12.45 15.99 1.89
N ALA A 184 -11.47 15.36 2.55
CA ALA A 184 -10.70 14.25 1.98
C ALA A 184 -11.61 13.03 1.77
N SER A 185 -11.68 12.54 0.55
CA SER A 185 -12.65 11.58 0.04
C SER A 185 -11.97 10.37 -0.59
N LYS A 186 -12.32 9.18 -0.13
CA LYS A 186 -11.82 7.91 -0.68
C LYS A 186 -12.86 7.12 -1.47
N GLY A 187 -13.91 7.80 -1.91
CA GLY A 187 -15.09 7.16 -2.50
C GLY A 187 -15.71 6.14 -1.54
N PHE A 188 -15.92 4.93 -2.04
CA PHE A 188 -16.41 3.81 -1.25
C PHE A 188 -15.32 2.81 -0.84
N PHE A 189 -14.06 3.14 -1.05
CA PHE A 189 -12.94 2.22 -0.81
C PHE A 189 -12.54 2.19 0.65
N ASN A 190 -11.96 1.07 1.08
CA ASN A 190 -11.61 0.90 2.48
C ASN A 190 -10.37 1.73 2.86
N PHE A 191 -9.33 1.74 2.01
CA PHE A 191 -8.03 2.35 2.33
C PHE A 191 -7.60 3.41 1.32
N ALA A 192 -7.52 4.67 1.76
CA ALA A 192 -7.07 5.77 0.92
C ALA A 192 -5.61 5.62 0.45
N ASN A 193 -4.71 5.10 1.29
CA ASN A 193 -3.29 4.92 0.94
C ASN A 193 -3.10 3.91 -0.21
N MET A 194 -3.80 2.78 -0.15
CA MET A 194 -3.76 1.76 -1.20
C MET A 194 -4.29 2.33 -2.52
N VAL A 195 -5.45 3.00 -2.50
CA VAL A 195 -6.02 3.61 -3.72
C VAL A 195 -5.10 4.70 -4.27
N SER A 196 -4.48 5.50 -3.41
CA SER A 196 -3.50 6.53 -3.80
C SER A 196 -2.32 5.92 -4.55
N ALA A 197 -1.78 4.81 -4.05
CA ALA A 197 -0.66 4.11 -4.69
C ALA A 197 -1.05 3.47 -6.03
N VAL A 198 -2.24 2.87 -6.12
CA VAL A 198 -2.78 2.34 -7.38
C VAL A 198 -2.95 3.46 -8.40
N LEU A 199 -3.64 4.55 -8.07
CA LEU A 199 -3.84 5.65 -9.01
C LEU A 199 -2.50 6.28 -9.43
N PHE A 200 -1.54 6.42 -8.51
CA PHE A 200 -0.20 6.90 -8.84
C PHE A 200 0.53 5.97 -9.83
N MET A 201 0.52 4.66 -9.59
CA MET A 201 1.04 3.66 -10.53
C MET A 201 0.40 3.77 -11.92
N LEU A 202 -0.90 4.04 -12.00
CA LEU A 202 -1.61 4.10 -13.28
C LEU A 202 -1.29 5.36 -14.10
N VAL A 203 -0.77 6.43 -13.50
CA VAL A 203 -0.50 7.72 -14.20
C VAL A 203 0.36 7.51 -15.46
N PRO A 204 1.56 6.88 -15.41
CA PRO A 204 2.37 6.64 -16.61
C PRO A 204 1.65 5.88 -17.71
N LEU A 205 0.82 4.88 -17.36
CA LEU A 205 0.10 4.05 -18.34
C LEU A 205 -1.07 4.82 -18.99
N MET A 206 -1.81 5.59 -18.19
CA MET A 206 -2.91 6.41 -18.69
C MET A 206 -2.41 7.54 -19.60
N LEU A 207 -1.26 8.14 -19.26
CA LEU A 207 -0.57 9.09 -20.12
C LEU A 207 -0.05 8.41 -21.39
N TYR A 208 0.55 7.23 -21.28
CA TYR A 208 0.98 6.45 -22.46
C TYR A 208 -0.18 6.24 -23.44
N PHE A 209 -1.37 5.85 -22.97
CA PHE A 209 -2.53 5.68 -23.84
C PHE A 209 -2.96 7.00 -24.49
N MET A 210 -3.00 8.10 -23.73
CA MET A 210 -3.36 9.42 -24.24
C MET A 210 -2.36 9.94 -25.30
N PHE A 211 -1.06 9.77 -25.05
CA PHE A 211 -0.01 10.20 -25.96
C PHE A 211 0.05 9.33 -27.22
N SER A 212 -0.14 8.02 -27.09
CA SER A 212 -0.12 7.08 -28.22
C SER A 212 -1.36 7.20 -29.10
N HIS A 213 -2.53 7.45 -28.51
CA HIS A 213 -3.80 7.58 -29.21
C HIS A 213 -4.66 8.67 -28.57
N PHE A 214 -4.71 9.84 -29.22
CA PHE A 214 -5.56 10.94 -28.74
C PHE A 214 -7.04 10.56 -28.88
N ASN A 215 -7.69 10.32 -27.75
CA ASN A 215 -9.11 9.96 -27.67
C ASN A 215 -9.75 10.67 -26.46
N TRP A 216 -10.91 11.28 -26.67
CA TRP A 216 -11.68 11.94 -25.61
C TRP A 216 -12.01 11.02 -24.43
N LYS A 217 -12.28 9.73 -24.67
CA LYS A 217 -12.48 8.76 -23.59
C LYS A 217 -11.26 8.70 -22.66
N THR A 218 -10.07 8.57 -23.24
CA THR A 218 -8.81 8.45 -22.50
C THR A 218 -8.44 9.78 -21.83
N ILE A 219 -8.75 10.92 -22.44
CA ILE A 219 -8.57 12.24 -21.84
C ILE A 219 -9.46 12.40 -20.61
N THR A 220 -10.75 12.10 -20.73
CA THR A 220 -11.70 12.17 -19.62
C THR A 220 -11.25 11.27 -18.46
N LEU A 221 -10.79 10.06 -18.74
CA LEU A 221 -10.24 9.16 -17.71
C LEU A 221 -9.02 9.77 -16.99
N ASN A 222 -8.07 10.36 -17.74
CA ASN A 222 -6.90 11.00 -17.17
C ASN A 222 -7.29 12.20 -16.27
N VAL A 223 -8.22 13.04 -16.71
CA VAL A 223 -8.71 14.20 -15.94
C VAL A 223 -9.44 13.75 -14.67
N VAL A 224 -10.35 12.78 -14.78
CA VAL A 224 -11.10 12.26 -13.63
C VAL A 224 -10.17 11.56 -12.64
N GLN A 225 -9.14 10.85 -13.12
CA GLN A 225 -8.10 10.28 -12.26
C GLN A 225 -7.29 11.36 -11.52
N ALA A 226 -6.90 12.44 -12.20
CA ALA A 226 -6.22 13.55 -11.56
C ALA A 226 -7.06 14.18 -10.44
N LEU A 227 -8.36 14.43 -10.71
CA LEU A 227 -9.28 14.94 -9.69
C LEU A 227 -9.42 13.97 -8.51
N ALA A 228 -9.61 12.67 -8.77
CA ALA A 228 -9.68 11.65 -7.72
C ALA A 228 -8.41 11.62 -6.84
N MET A 229 -7.23 11.79 -7.44
CA MET A 229 -5.95 11.85 -6.70
C MET A 229 -5.86 13.08 -5.80
N ILE A 230 -6.45 14.22 -6.19
CA ILE A 230 -6.55 15.41 -5.34
C ILE A 230 -7.57 15.19 -4.20
N GLU A 231 -8.74 14.64 -4.52
CA GLU A 231 -9.83 14.37 -3.56
C GLU A 231 -9.45 13.39 -2.46
N LEU A 232 -8.59 12.41 -2.75
CA LEU A 232 -8.05 11.48 -1.75
C LEU A 232 -7.40 12.21 -0.56
N GLY A 233 -6.79 13.37 -0.81
CA GLY A 233 -6.18 14.21 0.21
C GLY A 233 -4.93 13.62 0.84
N THR A 234 -4.34 12.58 0.24
CA THR A 234 -3.09 11.94 0.71
C THR A 234 -1.87 12.60 0.07
N LYS A 235 -0.73 12.58 0.78
CA LYS A 235 0.55 13.08 0.25
C LYS A 235 1.01 12.26 -0.96
N VAL A 236 0.78 10.94 -0.96
CA VAL A 236 1.15 10.04 -2.07
C VAL A 236 0.40 10.37 -3.34
N ALA A 237 -0.92 10.52 -3.26
CA ALA A 237 -1.72 10.84 -4.44
C ALA A 237 -1.34 12.22 -4.97
N LEU A 238 -1.18 13.22 -4.09
CA LEU A 238 -0.86 14.57 -4.55
C LEU A 238 0.54 14.67 -5.19
N ILE A 239 1.59 14.23 -4.48
CA ILE A 239 2.97 14.26 -4.99
C ILE A 239 3.10 13.34 -6.21
N GLY A 240 2.43 12.19 -6.18
CA GLY A 240 2.41 11.23 -7.26
C GLY A 240 1.72 11.75 -8.52
N LEU A 241 0.68 12.58 -8.40
CA LEU A 241 0.02 13.20 -9.54
C LEU A 241 0.96 14.18 -10.26
N ILE A 242 1.48 15.17 -9.52
CA ILE A 242 2.41 16.20 -10.03
C ILE A 242 3.65 15.55 -10.62
N GLY A 243 4.36 14.75 -9.80
CA GLY A 243 5.58 14.07 -10.22
C GLY A 243 5.34 13.08 -11.34
N GLY A 244 4.19 12.41 -11.35
CA GLY A 244 3.82 11.42 -12.36
C GLY A 244 3.50 12.03 -13.72
N ILE A 245 2.80 13.17 -13.77
CA ILE A 245 2.56 13.91 -15.02
C ILE A 245 3.87 14.44 -15.57
N ILE A 246 4.69 15.10 -14.74
CA ILE A 246 6.00 15.61 -15.15
C ILE A 246 6.88 14.49 -15.70
N ALA A 247 7.03 13.39 -14.97
CA ALA A 247 7.82 12.23 -15.40
C ALA A 247 7.26 11.60 -16.69
N GLY A 248 5.93 11.50 -16.81
CA GLY A 248 5.27 10.99 -18.02
C GLY A 248 5.51 11.86 -19.25
N ILE A 249 5.47 13.19 -19.11
CA ILE A 249 5.80 14.14 -20.17
C ILE A 249 7.28 14.02 -20.56
N LEU A 250 8.19 14.01 -19.58
CA LEU A 250 9.63 13.85 -19.83
C LEU A 250 9.94 12.54 -20.54
N LEU A 251 9.28 11.45 -20.12
CA LEU A 251 9.42 10.15 -20.76
C LEU A 251 8.90 10.18 -22.20
N TYR A 252 7.75 10.80 -22.46
CA TYR A 252 7.23 10.96 -23.82
C TYR A 252 8.20 11.78 -24.70
N VAL A 253 8.73 12.89 -24.20
CA VAL A 253 9.72 13.73 -24.89
C VAL A 253 11.00 12.94 -25.17
N PHE A 254 11.48 12.15 -24.22
CA PHE A 254 12.62 11.24 -24.41
C PHE A 254 12.36 10.24 -25.55
N HIS A 255 11.19 9.60 -25.56
CA HIS A 255 10.82 8.67 -26.63
C HIS A 255 10.64 9.37 -27.99
N LEU A 256 10.14 10.60 -28.00
CA LEU A 256 9.93 11.36 -29.23
C LEU A 256 11.24 11.80 -29.89
N TYR A 257 12.20 12.30 -29.11
CA TYR A 257 13.40 12.93 -29.66
C TYR A 257 14.66 12.06 -29.61
N ILE A 258 14.80 11.20 -28.59
CA ILE A 258 16.01 10.40 -28.36
C ILE A 258 15.83 9.00 -28.92
N VAL A 259 14.80 8.27 -28.48
CA VAL A 259 14.54 6.90 -28.95
C VAL A 259 13.91 6.89 -30.35
N LYS A 260 13.04 7.86 -30.62
CA LYS A 260 12.32 8.06 -31.89
C LYS A 260 11.41 6.89 -32.28
N ASP A 261 10.79 6.23 -31.30
CA ASP A 261 9.83 5.13 -31.49
C ASP A 261 8.36 5.58 -31.45
N VAL A 262 8.09 6.86 -31.12
CA VAL A 262 6.74 7.42 -31.04
C VAL A 262 6.52 8.55 -32.05
N LYS A 263 5.26 8.72 -32.47
CA LYS A 263 4.84 9.84 -33.32
C LYS A 263 4.46 11.04 -32.45
N LYS A 264 4.74 12.25 -32.98
CA LYS A 264 4.39 13.51 -32.31
C LYS A 264 2.87 13.66 -32.16
N ASN A 265 2.43 13.92 -30.94
CA ASN A 265 1.04 14.19 -30.57
C ASN A 265 0.97 15.44 -29.70
N GLY A 266 1.08 16.61 -30.33
CA GLY A 266 1.11 17.90 -29.62
C GLY A 266 -0.16 18.19 -28.82
N LYS A 267 -1.32 17.69 -29.26
CA LYS A 267 -2.59 17.86 -28.53
C LYS A 267 -2.56 17.18 -27.17
N ALA A 268 -2.01 15.96 -27.10
CA ALA A 268 -1.87 15.25 -25.82
C ALA A 268 -0.91 15.95 -24.86
N ILE A 269 0.17 16.58 -25.37
CA ILE A 269 1.08 17.39 -24.54
C ILE A 269 0.34 18.59 -23.93
N VAL A 270 -0.42 19.32 -24.74
CA VAL A 270 -1.21 20.47 -24.26
C VAL A 270 -2.20 20.03 -23.18
N VAL A 271 -2.89 18.90 -23.38
CA VAL A 271 -3.81 18.35 -22.36
C VAL A 271 -3.06 18.01 -21.07
N ALA A 272 -1.92 17.33 -21.14
CA ALA A 272 -1.14 17.00 -19.95
C ALA A 272 -0.66 18.25 -19.19
N LEU A 273 -0.21 19.29 -19.91
CA LEU A 273 0.19 20.57 -19.32
C LEU A 273 -1.00 21.30 -18.67
N LEU A 274 -2.18 21.27 -19.29
CA LEU A 274 -3.40 21.84 -18.71
C LEU A 274 -3.84 21.08 -17.47
N MET A 275 -3.73 19.75 -17.46
CA MET A 275 -3.98 18.93 -16.28
C MET A 275 -3.04 19.29 -15.13
N GLU A 276 -1.75 19.47 -15.41
CA GLU A 276 -0.75 19.87 -14.43
C GLU A 276 -1.05 21.27 -13.87
N ALA A 277 -1.31 22.24 -14.75
CA ALA A 277 -1.67 23.61 -14.35
C ALA A 277 -2.95 23.64 -13.52
N GLY A 278 -3.98 22.88 -13.91
CA GLY A 278 -5.22 22.74 -13.16
C GLY A 278 -4.99 22.11 -11.78
N THR A 279 -4.14 21.08 -11.71
CA THR A 279 -3.74 20.46 -10.44
C THR A 279 -3.09 21.50 -9.52
N LEU A 280 -2.08 22.22 -10.01
CA LEU A 280 -1.39 23.27 -9.24
C LEU A 280 -2.32 24.39 -8.75
N ALA A 281 -3.33 24.75 -9.55
CA ALA A 281 -4.31 25.76 -9.17
C ALA A 281 -5.28 25.30 -8.05
N ILE A 282 -5.61 24.00 -7.99
CA ILE A 282 -6.56 23.44 -7.02
C ILE A 282 -5.89 23.16 -5.67
N ILE A 283 -4.61 22.75 -5.65
CA ILE A 283 -3.88 22.30 -4.46
C ILE A 283 -4.01 23.21 -3.22
N PRO A 284 -3.89 24.55 -3.31
CA PRO A 284 -3.97 25.41 -2.14
C PRO A 284 -5.27 25.26 -1.34
N PHE A 285 -6.34 24.84 -2.01
CA PHE A 285 -7.67 24.62 -1.42
C PHE A 285 -7.90 23.16 -1.04
N GLY A 286 -7.03 22.25 -1.49
CA GLY A 286 -7.19 20.81 -1.32
C GLY A 286 -6.87 20.32 0.10
N PRO A 287 -7.45 19.16 0.50
CA PRO A 287 -7.34 18.63 1.85
C PRO A 287 -5.90 18.26 2.29
N ALA A 288 -5.02 17.89 1.35
CA ALA A 288 -3.66 17.43 1.67
C ALA A 288 -2.79 18.55 2.28
N ILE A 289 -2.89 19.78 1.78
CA ILE A 289 -2.12 20.93 2.29
C ILE A 289 -2.67 21.43 3.62
N GLN A 290 -4.00 21.51 3.73
CA GLN A 290 -4.65 21.90 4.99
C GLN A 290 -4.26 20.96 6.14
N ARG A 291 -4.24 19.65 5.88
CA ARG A 291 -3.75 18.64 6.84
C ARG A 291 -2.34 18.93 7.33
N TYR A 292 -1.42 19.20 6.40
CA TYR A 292 0.00 19.44 6.73
C TYR A 292 0.16 20.64 7.67
N ASN A 293 -0.59 21.72 7.43
CA ASN A 293 -0.54 22.91 8.27
C ASN A 293 -1.11 22.64 9.68
N TYR A 294 -2.19 21.85 9.78
CA TYR A 294 -2.81 21.48 11.06
C TYR A 294 -1.91 20.60 11.92
N GLU A 295 -1.27 19.58 11.33
CA GLU A 295 -0.33 18.69 12.05
C GLU A 295 0.84 19.47 12.67
N LYS A 296 1.36 20.49 11.96
CA LYS A 296 2.45 21.33 12.44
C LYS A 296 2.05 22.18 13.65
N TYR A 297 0.82 22.72 13.64
CA TYR A 297 0.29 23.53 14.74
C TYR A 297 0.13 22.71 16.04
N LEU A 298 -0.49 21.52 15.95
CA LEU A 298 -0.71 20.68 17.13
C LEU A 298 0.60 20.22 17.80
N ALA A 299 1.63 19.93 17.00
CA ALA A 299 2.93 19.51 17.52
C ALA A 299 3.61 20.59 18.37
N GLN A 300 3.39 21.87 18.05
CA GLN A 300 3.95 22.99 18.81
C GLN A 300 3.18 23.25 20.11
N GLN A 301 1.88 22.93 20.14
CA GLN A 301 1.03 23.16 21.30
C GLN A 301 1.28 22.14 22.43
N SER A 302 1.54 20.87 22.09
CA SER A 302 1.67 19.79 23.10
C SER A 302 2.89 19.90 24.02
N ASP A 303 4.00 20.47 23.54
CA ASP A 303 5.23 20.56 24.34
C ASP A 303 5.19 21.71 25.37
N ASN A 304 4.38 22.74 25.15
CA ASN A 304 4.31 23.92 26.02
C ASN A 304 3.45 23.73 27.29
N SER A 305 2.61 22.68 27.36
CA SER A 305 1.64 22.47 28.45
C SER A 305 2.01 21.40 29.48
N LEU A 306 3.21 20.81 29.42
CA LEU A 306 3.58 19.60 30.18
C LEU A 306 4.26 19.84 31.56
N THR A 307 4.37 21.08 32.02
CA THR A 307 5.21 21.42 33.19
C THR A 307 4.83 20.66 34.46
N GLN A 308 3.55 20.66 34.83
CA GLN A 308 3.07 20.02 36.07
C GLN A 308 3.22 18.49 36.04
N ALA A 309 2.83 17.84 34.92
CA ALA A 309 2.96 16.38 34.78
C ALA A 309 4.43 15.92 34.82
N LYS A 310 5.36 16.73 34.27
CA LYS A 310 6.80 16.42 34.33
C LYS A 310 7.36 16.51 35.75
N GLU A 311 6.89 17.46 36.56
CA GLU A 311 7.29 17.59 37.96
C GLU A 311 6.83 16.38 38.78
N GLU A 312 5.56 16.00 38.66
CA GLU A 312 5.01 14.81 39.32
C GLU A 312 5.77 13.52 38.94
N LEU A 313 6.03 13.34 37.64
CA LEU A 313 6.82 12.21 37.14
C LEU A 313 8.21 12.17 37.78
N ALA A 314 8.89 13.31 37.84
CA ALA A 314 10.24 13.42 38.39
C ALA A 314 10.26 13.12 39.91
N GLU A 315 9.28 13.59 40.67
CA GLU A 315 9.16 13.31 42.09
C GLU A 315 8.88 11.83 42.36
N GLY A 316 7.94 11.22 41.63
CA GLY A 316 7.62 9.81 41.80
C GLY A 316 8.79 8.89 41.41
N LEU A 317 9.55 9.23 40.37
CA LEU A 317 10.77 8.50 39.99
C LEU A 317 11.88 8.63 41.05
N LYS A 318 12.00 9.77 41.74
CA LYS A 318 12.92 9.93 42.88
C LYS A 318 12.48 9.08 44.08
N LYS A 319 11.18 9.03 44.36
CA LYS A 319 10.60 8.27 45.48
C LYS A 319 10.70 6.75 45.26
N TYR A 320 10.57 6.31 44.00
CA TYR A 320 10.57 4.89 43.63
C TYR A 320 11.62 4.62 42.54
N PRO A 321 12.90 4.45 42.90
CA PRO A 321 13.99 4.37 41.93
C PRO A 321 13.99 3.06 41.13
N SER A 322 13.53 1.94 41.71
CA SER A 322 13.51 0.62 41.06
C SER A 322 12.47 -0.33 41.68
N GLY A 323 12.29 -1.50 41.05
CA GLY A 323 11.46 -2.59 41.58
C GLY A 323 9.95 -2.42 41.38
N GLN A 324 9.17 -3.20 42.14
CA GLN A 324 7.72 -3.30 41.95
C GLN A 324 6.98 -1.97 42.19
N LYS A 325 7.36 -1.22 43.24
CA LYS A 325 6.74 0.08 43.54
C LYS A 325 6.93 1.10 42.41
N ARG A 326 8.07 1.06 41.73
CA ARG A 326 8.31 1.88 40.52
C ARG A 326 7.39 1.47 39.39
N LYS A 327 7.25 0.16 39.13
CA LYS A 327 6.35 -0.35 38.09
C LYS A 327 4.90 0.07 38.36
N GLU A 328 4.44 -0.05 39.60
CA GLU A 328 3.10 0.37 40.03
C GLU A 328 2.88 1.87 39.84
N PHE A 329 3.82 2.69 40.31
CA PHE A 329 3.78 4.15 40.12
C PHE A 329 3.69 4.52 38.63
N LEU A 330 4.60 4.02 37.79
CA LEU A 330 4.61 4.33 36.36
C LEU A 330 3.33 3.86 35.66
N THR A 331 2.80 2.71 36.04
CA THR A 331 1.54 2.20 35.49
C THR A 331 0.39 3.16 35.79
N ASN A 332 0.27 3.64 37.02
CA ASN A 332 -0.77 4.61 37.38
C ASN A 332 -0.57 5.95 36.67
N PHE A 333 0.65 6.50 36.73
CA PHE A 333 1.00 7.77 36.10
C PHE A 333 0.71 7.78 34.59
N ILE A 334 1.15 6.74 33.86
CA ILE A 334 0.89 6.66 32.41
C ILE A 334 -0.61 6.53 32.15
N GLY A 335 -1.34 5.76 32.96
CA GLY A 335 -2.79 5.61 32.83
C GLY A 335 -3.54 6.93 32.91
N GLU A 336 -3.08 7.84 33.76
CA GLU A 336 -3.68 9.17 33.98
C GLU A 336 -3.20 10.21 32.95
N HIS A 337 -1.91 10.21 32.61
CA HIS A 337 -1.27 11.30 31.86
C HIS A 337 -0.92 11.01 30.39
N TYR A 338 -1.19 9.83 29.84
CA TYR A 338 -0.79 9.54 28.45
C TYR A 338 -1.33 10.55 27.41
N GLN A 339 -2.51 11.12 27.66
CA GLN A 339 -3.13 12.13 26.78
C GLN A 339 -2.38 13.46 26.82
N ASP A 340 -1.93 13.89 28.00
CA ASP A 340 -1.11 15.10 28.17
C ASP A 340 0.16 14.99 27.35
N TYR A 341 0.72 13.78 27.27
CA TYR A 341 1.90 13.47 26.47
C TYR A 341 1.60 13.24 24.98
N ALA A 342 0.39 13.57 24.51
CA ALA A 342 -0.07 13.38 23.13
C ALA A 342 0.13 11.95 22.60
N LEU A 343 0.10 10.94 23.48
CA LEU A 343 0.23 9.54 23.09
C LEU A 343 -1.11 9.02 22.57
N ASN A 344 -1.07 8.27 21.47
CA ASN A 344 -2.26 7.65 20.93
C ASN A 344 -2.81 6.59 21.89
N LYS A 345 -4.08 6.76 22.30
CA LYS A 345 -4.79 5.81 23.19
C LYS A 345 -4.65 4.37 22.74
N LYS A 346 -4.81 4.09 21.43
CA LYS A 346 -4.71 2.74 20.88
C LYS A 346 -3.34 2.13 21.17
N PHE A 347 -2.27 2.92 21.07
CA PHE A 347 -0.92 2.41 21.28
C PHE A 347 -0.71 1.95 22.73
N VAL A 348 -1.07 2.82 23.68
CA VAL A 348 -0.83 2.59 25.11
C VAL A 348 -1.79 1.58 25.72
N THR A 349 -3.02 1.42 25.20
CA THR A 349 -4.01 0.50 25.80
C THR A 349 -4.18 -0.83 25.08
N LYS A 350 -3.89 -0.90 23.77
CA LYS A 350 -4.19 -2.08 22.95
C LYS A 350 -2.95 -2.64 22.26
N SER A 351 -2.22 -1.82 21.53
CA SER A 351 -1.07 -2.25 20.70
C SER A 351 0.08 -2.83 21.53
N TYR A 352 0.60 -2.03 22.46
CA TYR A 352 1.69 -2.41 23.35
C TYR A 352 1.36 -1.92 24.76
N PRO A 353 0.47 -2.63 25.49
CA PRO A 353 -0.18 -2.06 26.67
C PRO A 353 0.80 -1.66 27.77
N TYR A 354 0.68 -0.42 28.27
CA TYR A 354 1.61 0.14 29.25
C TYR A 354 1.71 -0.65 30.57
N LYS A 355 0.66 -1.41 30.90
CA LYS A 355 0.60 -2.26 32.10
C LYS A 355 1.68 -3.36 32.10
N TYR A 356 2.10 -3.80 30.92
CA TYR A 356 3.05 -4.91 30.79
C TYR A 356 4.51 -4.42 30.72
N ASP A 357 4.74 -3.26 30.11
CA ASP A 357 6.08 -2.65 29.96
C ASP A 357 6.02 -1.11 30.12
N PRO A 358 5.86 -0.59 31.35
CA PRO A 358 5.75 0.85 31.59
C PRO A 358 7.08 1.60 31.42
N GLU A 359 8.22 0.92 31.49
CA GLU A 359 9.54 1.54 31.26
C GLU A 359 9.74 1.92 29.80
N PHE A 360 9.24 1.10 28.86
CA PHE A 360 9.21 1.46 27.45
C PHE A 360 8.46 2.79 27.24
N TRP A 361 7.28 2.93 27.84
CA TRP A 361 6.47 4.14 27.71
C TRP A 361 7.10 5.35 28.38
N LEU A 362 7.76 5.17 29.54
CA LEU A 362 8.57 6.22 30.15
C LEU A 362 9.64 6.74 29.18
N LYS A 363 10.33 5.84 28.47
CA LYS A 363 11.32 6.25 27.45
C LYS A 363 10.67 7.10 26.36
N ILE A 364 9.53 6.68 25.82
CA ILE A 364 8.80 7.44 24.78
C ILE A 364 8.33 8.80 25.31
N MET A 365 7.82 8.87 26.54
CA MET A 365 7.36 10.12 27.16
C MET A 365 8.47 11.16 27.34
N ASN A 366 9.72 10.72 27.44
CA ASN A 366 10.89 11.59 27.55
C ASN A 366 11.39 12.12 26.20
N GLU A 367 10.81 11.68 25.07
CA GLU A 367 11.14 12.20 23.75
C GLU A 367 10.41 13.52 23.42
N PRO A 368 10.92 14.34 22.48
CA PRO A 368 10.24 15.55 22.03
C PRO A 368 8.82 15.27 21.53
N GLY A 369 7.88 16.21 21.71
CA GLY A 369 6.49 16.05 21.28
C GLY A 369 6.35 15.76 19.79
N THR A 370 7.20 16.36 18.96
CA THR A 370 7.27 16.06 17.52
C THR A 370 7.54 14.59 17.22
N SER A 371 8.34 13.89 18.03
CA SER A 371 8.64 12.46 17.85
C SER A 371 7.53 11.58 18.39
N ARG A 372 6.94 11.95 19.54
CA ARG A 372 5.81 11.22 20.16
C ARG A 372 4.56 11.24 19.28
N MET A 373 4.31 12.36 18.60
CA MET A 373 3.18 12.52 17.68
C MET A 373 3.41 11.91 16.30
N GLN A 374 4.67 11.59 15.96
CA GLN A 374 4.97 10.83 14.75
C GLN A 374 4.63 9.35 14.98
N ASN A 375 3.41 8.97 14.62
CA ASN A 375 2.92 7.59 14.77
C ASN A 375 3.92 6.54 14.27
N ARG A 376 4.51 6.72 13.08
CA ARG A 376 5.51 5.80 12.50
C ARG A 376 6.75 5.59 13.36
N HIS A 377 7.17 6.61 14.11
CA HIS A 377 8.30 6.52 15.03
C HIS A 377 7.94 5.64 16.23
N VAL A 378 6.78 5.90 16.84
CA VAL A 378 6.29 5.13 18.00
C VAL A 378 5.96 3.68 17.61
N GLU A 379 5.35 3.47 16.44
CA GLU A 379 5.09 2.14 15.86
C GLU A 379 6.36 1.30 15.75
N LYS A 380 7.40 1.87 15.15
CA LYS A 380 8.69 1.21 15.03
C LYS A 380 9.32 0.93 16.39
N ALA A 381 9.26 1.89 17.32
CA ALA A 381 9.80 1.71 18.67
C ALA A 381 9.12 0.55 19.42
N MET A 382 7.80 0.39 19.27
CA MET A 382 7.07 -0.75 19.84
C MET A 382 7.56 -2.08 19.24
N LEU A 383 7.66 -2.19 17.91
CA LEU A 383 8.12 -3.42 17.26
C LEU A 383 9.57 -3.77 17.61
N ASP A 384 10.45 -2.77 17.68
CA ASP A 384 11.84 -2.94 18.11
C ASP A 384 11.91 -3.47 19.56
N GLN A 385 11.06 -2.96 20.45
CA GLN A 385 10.96 -3.44 21.83
C GLN A 385 10.41 -4.87 21.92
N VAL A 386 9.47 -5.23 21.05
CA VAL A 386 8.91 -6.60 20.95
C VAL A 386 9.98 -7.61 20.52
N ILE A 387 10.76 -7.30 19.48
CA ILE A 387 11.90 -8.14 19.07
C ILE A 387 12.92 -8.26 20.21
N LYS A 388 13.24 -7.15 20.88
CA LYS A 388 14.18 -7.16 22.00
C LYS A 388 13.71 -8.06 23.14
N THR A 389 12.42 -8.05 23.43
CA THR A 389 11.79 -8.90 24.45
C THR A 389 11.89 -10.38 24.09
N ASN A 390 11.62 -10.75 22.84
CA ASN A 390 11.75 -12.13 22.38
C ASN A 390 13.21 -12.63 22.43
N ASN A 391 14.16 -11.72 22.19
CA ASN A 391 15.60 -11.96 22.26
C ASN A 391 16.07 -13.16 21.41
N ASN A 392 15.46 -13.36 20.25
CA ASN A 392 15.84 -14.41 19.31
C ASN A 392 16.43 -13.81 18.03
N LYS A 393 17.69 -14.14 17.73
CA LYS A 393 18.38 -13.63 16.53
C LYS A 393 17.71 -14.08 15.22
N LEU A 394 16.98 -15.20 15.24
CA LEU A 394 16.25 -15.73 14.09
C LEU A 394 15.04 -14.87 13.70
N ASP A 395 14.59 -13.94 14.55
CA ASP A 395 13.54 -12.96 14.20
C ASP A 395 13.96 -12.09 13.01
N LYS A 396 15.25 -11.85 12.82
CA LYS A 396 15.73 -11.14 11.62
C LYS A 396 15.58 -11.96 10.33
N VAL A 397 15.60 -13.29 10.45
CA VAL A 397 15.57 -14.22 9.31
C VAL A 397 14.14 -14.58 8.95
N PHE A 398 13.34 -14.94 9.96
CA PHE A 398 11.98 -15.46 9.81
C PHE A 398 10.89 -14.49 10.29
N GLY A 399 11.23 -13.36 10.91
CA GLY A 399 10.25 -12.40 11.41
C GLY A 399 9.59 -12.82 12.72
N ILE A 400 8.63 -12.02 13.16
CA ILE A 400 7.88 -12.19 14.41
C ILE A 400 6.41 -12.59 14.20
N SER A 401 6.04 -12.93 12.95
CA SER A 401 4.68 -13.15 12.45
C SER A 401 3.90 -11.87 12.12
N TYR A 402 3.21 -11.91 10.98
CA TYR A 402 2.30 -10.87 10.52
C TYR A 402 1.13 -10.64 11.48
N THR A 403 0.58 -11.71 12.05
CA THR A 403 -0.52 -11.57 13.02
C THR A 403 -0.11 -10.80 14.26
N ARG A 404 1.11 -11.00 14.78
CA ARG A 404 1.61 -10.22 15.92
C ARG A 404 1.86 -8.78 15.52
N GLU A 405 2.59 -8.56 14.42
CA GLU A 405 2.90 -7.21 13.91
C GLU A 405 1.62 -6.40 13.76
N THR A 406 0.63 -6.90 13.02
CA THR A 406 -0.61 -6.15 12.74
C THR A 406 -1.50 -5.92 13.96
N ASN A 407 -1.48 -6.82 14.96
CA ASN A 407 -2.18 -6.63 16.23
C ASN A 407 -1.50 -5.59 17.14
N ILE A 408 -0.17 -5.50 17.10
CA ILE A 408 0.59 -4.41 17.70
C ILE A 408 0.27 -3.16 16.90
N PHE A 409 0.81 -3.04 15.69
CA PHE A 409 0.41 -2.04 14.72
C PHE A 409 0.89 -2.43 13.33
N ASN A 410 0.07 -2.13 12.32
CA ASN A 410 0.43 -2.30 10.93
C ASN A 410 1.32 -1.12 10.47
N LEU A 411 2.63 -1.34 10.43
CA LEU A 411 3.61 -0.30 10.15
C LEU A 411 3.42 0.23 8.71
N GLU A 412 3.24 1.55 8.58
CA GLU A 412 3.06 2.23 7.29
C GLU A 412 4.34 2.36 6.44
N ARG A 413 5.11 1.26 6.30
CA ARG A 413 6.27 1.11 5.40
C ARG A 413 6.38 -0.35 4.97
N ASP A 414 5.89 -0.71 3.79
CA ASP A 414 5.67 -2.11 3.41
C ASP A 414 6.92 -2.98 3.56
N PHE A 415 8.04 -2.59 2.94
CA PHE A 415 9.27 -3.38 3.04
C PHE A 415 9.75 -3.57 4.47
N THR A 416 9.57 -2.57 5.34
CA THR A 416 9.96 -2.66 6.74
C THR A 416 8.97 -3.54 7.52
N SER A 417 7.66 -3.36 7.33
CA SER A 417 6.61 -4.19 7.94
C SER A 417 6.80 -5.67 7.57
N GLN A 418 7.14 -5.94 6.31
CA GLN A 418 7.42 -7.28 5.79
C GLN A 418 8.67 -7.90 6.43
N VAL A 419 9.71 -7.10 6.69
CA VAL A 419 10.89 -7.57 7.44
C VAL A 419 10.54 -7.88 8.91
N TYR A 420 9.67 -7.10 9.56
CA TYR A 420 9.19 -7.47 10.90
C TYR A 420 8.35 -8.76 10.85
N SER A 421 7.41 -8.85 9.92
CA SER A 421 6.45 -9.95 9.84
C SER A 421 7.09 -11.27 9.41
N LEU A 422 7.87 -11.25 8.33
CA LEU A 422 8.42 -12.42 7.64
C LEU A 422 9.96 -12.52 7.73
N GLY A 423 10.63 -11.52 8.28
CA GLY A 423 12.08 -11.47 8.27
C GLY A 423 12.64 -11.16 6.87
N TRP A 424 13.96 -11.03 6.79
CA TRP A 424 14.63 -10.71 5.52
C TRP A 424 14.42 -11.77 4.45
N VAL A 425 14.42 -13.07 4.83
CA VAL A 425 14.28 -14.15 3.84
C VAL A 425 12.88 -14.16 3.25
N GLY A 426 11.85 -14.04 4.08
CA GLY A 426 10.47 -14.00 3.60
C GLY A 426 10.18 -12.76 2.78
N MET A 427 10.65 -11.58 3.21
CA MET A 427 10.52 -10.35 2.42
C MET A 427 11.16 -10.50 1.04
N LEU A 428 12.38 -11.07 0.95
CA LEU A 428 13.03 -11.32 -0.34
C LEU A 428 12.29 -12.35 -1.20
N LEU A 429 11.71 -13.38 -0.58
CA LEU A 429 10.97 -14.40 -1.32
C LEU A 429 9.63 -13.89 -1.84
N PHE A 430 8.87 -13.14 -1.05
CA PHE A 430 7.51 -12.71 -1.41
C PHE A 430 7.44 -11.33 -2.08
N ILE A 431 8.27 -10.38 -1.66
CA ILE A 431 8.30 -9.01 -2.21
C ILE A 431 9.48 -8.81 -3.18
N GLY A 432 10.59 -9.52 -3.00
CA GLY A 432 11.72 -9.46 -3.92
C GLY A 432 11.39 -9.69 -5.40
N PRO A 433 10.46 -10.61 -5.78
CA PRO A 433 10.10 -10.83 -7.17
C PRO A 433 9.67 -9.57 -7.93
N TYR A 434 8.87 -8.68 -7.32
CA TYR A 434 8.43 -7.44 -7.96
C TYR A 434 9.62 -6.54 -8.33
N VAL A 435 10.54 -6.37 -7.37
CA VAL A 435 11.77 -5.59 -7.57
C VAL A 435 12.67 -6.25 -8.62
N VAL A 436 12.84 -7.57 -8.56
CA VAL A 436 13.68 -8.33 -9.51
C VAL A 436 13.13 -8.24 -10.93
N ILE A 437 11.80 -8.32 -11.12
CA ILE A 437 11.17 -8.21 -12.44
C ILE A 437 11.38 -6.81 -13.01
N MET A 438 11.20 -5.76 -12.20
CA MET A 438 11.50 -4.38 -12.61
C MET A 438 12.97 -4.22 -13.03
N LEU A 439 13.91 -4.71 -12.22
CA LEU A 439 15.35 -4.62 -12.52
C LEU A 439 15.72 -5.43 -13.77
N TYR A 440 15.18 -6.63 -13.93
CA TYR A 440 15.36 -7.46 -15.12
C TYR A 440 14.88 -6.73 -16.38
N ALA A 441 13.68 -6.16 -16.34
CA ALA A 441 13.13 -5.40 -17.46
C ALA A 441 13.95 -4.14 -17.77
N LEU A 442 14.45 -3.44 -16.74
CA LEU A 442 15.33 -2.29 -16.92
C LEU A 442 16.66 -2.69 -17.58
N ILE A 443 17.28 -3.79 -17.15
CA ILE A 443 18.52 -4.31 -17.75
C ILE A 443 18.28 -4.69 -19.22
N LYS A 444 17.18 -5.40 -19.49
CA LYS A 444 16.79 -5.79 -20.85
C LYS A 444 16.55 -4.57 -21.75
N TRP A 445 15.88 -3.55 -21.23
CA TRP A 445 15.67 -2.27 -21.91
C TRP A 445 16.98 -1.53 -22.19
N LEU A 446 17.92 -1.54 -21.25
CA LEU A 446 19.25 -0.92 -21.43
C LEU A 446 20.09 -1.63 -22.48
N ILE A 447 20.03 -2.97 -22.54
CA ILE A 447 20.89 -3.76 -23.43
C ILE A 447 20.26 -3.91 -24.83
N ASN A 448 18.97 -4.22 -24.93
CA ASN A 448 18.29 -4.48 -26.20
C ASN A 448 17.54 -3.23 -26.70
N LYS A 449 18.00 -2.66 -27.83
CA LYS A 449 17.38 -1.49 -28.45
C LYS A 449 15.92 -1.73 -28.89
N GLN A 450 15.56 -2.96 -29.28
CA GLN A 450 14.18 -3.28 -29.69
C GLN A 450 13.20 -3.21 -28.51
N LEU A 451 13.67 -3.49 -27.31
CA LEU A 451 12.87 -3.39 -26.08
C LEU A 451 12.71 -1.96 -25.58
N ARG A 452 13.37 -0.97 -26.19
CA ARG A 452 13.26 0.45 -25.81
C ARG A 452 11.98 1.09 -26.34
N THR A 453 10.85 0.46 -26.12
CA THR A 453 9.55 0.99 -26.56
C THR A 453 8.96 1.91 -25.50
N TYR A 454 8.12 2.85 -25.93
CA TYR A 454 7.42 3.74 -25.03
C TYR A 454 6.48 3.00 -24.07
N LEU A 455 5.89 1.88 -24.53
CA LEU A 455 5.06 1.02 -23.69
C LEU A 455 5.87 0.39 -22.54
N ILE A 456 6.99 -0.27 -22.84
CA ILE A 456 7.82 -0.94 -21.83
C ILE A 456 8.36 0.11 -20.83
N SER A 457 8.76 1.28 -21.32
CA SER A 457 9.26 2.35 -20.46
C SER A 457 8.16 2.92 -19.54
N SER A 458 6.92 3.00 -20.04
CA SER A 458 5.78 3.43 -19.23
C SER A 458 5.36 2.37 -18.20
N MET A 459 5.46 1.08 -18.53
CA MET A 459 5.30 -0.03 -17.58
C MET A 459 6.38 0.00 -16.49
N LEU A 460 7.65 0.21 -16.85
CA LEU A 460 8.76 0.37 -15.91
C LEU A 460 8.52 1.54 -14.95
N LEU A 461 8.12 2.70 -15.47
CA LEU A 461 7.82 3.88 -14.66
C LEU A 461 6.62 3.63 -13.72
N SER A 462 5.57 2.99 -14.23
CA SER A 462 4.40 2.55 -13.44
C SER A 462 4.81 1.65 -12.28
N ILE A 463 5.57 0.59 -12.54
CA ILE A 463 6.04 -0.35 -11.50
C ILE A 463 6.92 0.39 -10.47
N ALA A 464 7.84 1.25 -10.94
CA ALA A 464 8.68 2.05 -10.05
C ALA A 464 7.85 2.96 -9.14
N PHE A 465 6.77 3.58 -9.64
CA PHE A 465 5.87 4.41 -8.84
C PHE A 465 5.14 3.63 -7.76
N MET A 466 4.64 2.43 -8.08
CA MET A 466 4.02 1.55 -7.09
C MET A 466 5.01 1.16 -5.98
N LEU A 467 6.21 0.71 -6.35
CA LEU A 467 7.24 0.30 -5.39
C LEU A 467 7.75 1.48 -4.54
N LEU A 468 7.86 2.67 -5.13
CA LEU A 468 8.19 3.90 -4.41
C LEU A 468 7.10 4.27 -3.41
N ALA A 469 5.82 4.17 -3.80
CA ALA A 469 4.69 4.42 -2.90
C ALA A 469 4.67 3.44 -1.72
N ALA A 470 4.88 2.14 -1.99
CA ALA A 470 5.02 1.09 -0.98
C ALA A 470 6.18 1.37 0.00
N PHE A 471 7.31 1.87 -0.51
CA PHE A 471 8.47 2.21 0.30
C PHE A 471 8.27 3.44 1.20
N LEU A 472 7.58 4.48 0.71
CA LEU A 472 7.45 5.77 1.39
C LEU A 472 6.19 5.89 2.27
N SER A 473 5.08 5.29 1.87
CA SER A 473 3.79 5.46 2.55
C SER A 473 3.25 4.19 3.21
N GLY A 474 3.73 3.02 2.76
CA GLY A 474 3.29 1.70 3.20
C GLY A 474 1.79 1.45 3.13
N ASN A 475 1.39 0.28 3.61
CA ASN A 475 0.05 -0.23 3.46
C ASN A 475 -0.39 -0.30 1.98
N VAL A 476 0.49 -0.80 1.10
CA VAL A 476 0.20 -0.99 -0.33
C VAL A 476 0.33 -2.46 -0.71
N MET A 477 1.51 -3.05 -0.52
CA MET A 477 1.84 -4.41 -0.96
C MET A 477 1.09 -5.51 -0.19
N ASP A 478 0.67 -5.23 1.05
CA ASP A 478 -0.18 -6.13 1.83
C ASP A 478 -1.64 -6.17 1.35
N PHE A 479 -2.06 -5.18 0.55
CA PHE A 479 -3.39 -5.17 -0.04
C PHE A 479 -3.41 -5.89 -1.38
N LEU A 480 -4.12 -7.01 -1.40
CA LEU A 480 -4.29 -7.84 -2.60
C LEU A 480 -4.77 -7.04 -3.82
N THR A 481 -5.63 -6.03 -3.63
CA THR A 481 -6.06 -5.13 -4.71
C THR A 481 -4.86 -4.53 -5.44
N ALA A 482 -3.95 -3.87 -4.71
CA ALA A 482 -2.79 -3.22 -5.30
C ALA A 482 -1.78 -4.24 -5.84
N SER A 483 -1.48 -5.29 -5.07
CA SER A 483 -0.50 -6.29 -5.49
C SER A 483 -0.97 -7.09 -6.72
N PHE A 484 -2.27 -7.36 -6.89
CA PHE A 484 -2.79 -8.02 -8.09
C PHE A 484 -2.71 -7.13 -9.33
N ILE A 485 -2.99 -5.83 -9.19
CA ILE A 485 -2.89 -4.90 -10.32
C ILE A 485 -1.41 -4.73 -10.70
N LEU A 486 -0.51 -4.59 -9.72
CA LEU A 486 0.94 -4.58 -9.96
C LEU A 486 1.40 -5.86 -10.65
N ALA A 487 0.99 -7.03 -10.14
CA ALA A 487 1.30 -8.32 -10.72
C ALA A 487 0.82 -8.45 -12.17
N PHE A 488 -0.35 -7.91 -12.49
CA PHE A 488 -0.86 -7.86 -13.86
C PHE A 488 0.01 -6.97 -14.77
N VAL A 489 0.45 -5.81 -14.28
CA VAL A 489 1.36 -4.92 -15.03
C VAL A 489 2.72 -5.59 -15.26
N GLU A 490 3.30 -6.20 -14.24
CA GLU A 490 4.59 -6.91 -14.33
C GLU A 490 4.54 -8.14 -15.24
N GLY A 491 3.50 -8.96 -15.11
CA GLY A 491 3.30 -10.10 -16.00
C GLY A 491 3.05 -9.65 -17.45
N GLY A 492 2.36 -8.54 -17.65
CA GLY A 492 2.21 -7.89 -18.97
C GLY A 492 3.54 -7.42 -19.54
N MET A 493 4.39 -6.79 -18.74
CA MET A 493 5.73 -6.34 -19.12
C MET A 493 6.64 -7.52 -19.51
N LEU A 494 6.65 -8.60 -18.71
CA LEU A 494 7.38 -9.83 -19.05
C LEU A 494 6.85 -10.45 -20.35
N GLY A 495 5.54 -10.37 -20.59
CA GLY A 495 4.92 -10.79 -21.84
C GLY A 495 5.38 -9.99 -23.05
N GLU A 496 5.54 -8.66 -22.94
CA GLU A 496 6.06 -7.82 -24.02
C GLU A 496 7.56 -8.08 -24.26
N ILE A 497 8.36 -8.29 -23.21
CA ILE A 497 9.79 -8.63 -23.36
C ILE A 497 9.95 -9.97 -24.09
N LYS A 498 9.15 -10.98 -23.74
CA LYS A 498 9.20 -12.32 -24.35
C LYS A 498 8.82 -12.33 -25.83
N LYS A 499 8.06 -11.35 -26.33
CA LYS A 499 7.68 -11.28 -27.75
C LYS A 499 8.81 -10.79 -28.65
N GLU A 500 9.80 -10.11 -28.07
CA GLU A 500 10.92 -9.46 -28.78
C GLU A 500 12.28 -10.14 -28.49
N ASP A 501 12.34 -11.04 -27.50
CA ASP A 501 13.43 -12.01 -27.29
C ASP A 501 13.23 -13.23 -28.20
#